data_AF-A0A971GNW2-F1
#
_entry.id   AF-A0A971GNW2-F1
#
_cell.length_a   1.000
_cell.length_b   1.000
_cell.length_c   1.000
_cell.angle_alpha   90.00
_cell.angle_beta   90.00
_cell.angle_gamma   90.00
#
_symmetry.space_group_name_H-M   'P 1'
#
loop_
_entity.id
_entity.type
_entity.pdbx_description
1 polymer ?
#
loop_
_entity_poly.entity_id
_entity_poly.type
_entity_poly.pdbx_seq_one_letter_code
_entity_poly.pdbx_strand_id
1 'polypeptide(L)'
;MFFTNKGFKKLIPTALLISALLAGSCVKIEDASSDASSDENISLDYSTHKLEEKLTWITNNNESLIASPKAKKGGTFYHFIRSFPLTFRVVGPDSNNYTRDYFTGNQMSLLEMHGNTEKPLPSLATHWAYSKDGRTMYFKINPDARWSDGKPVTADDFIYTLEFMRSKHIQAPWYNDHFTQEIEKVTKYGDLIISVSATKKIPDLWVTVNLNPTPKHFYGKLNSDFVKEYNWKIEPNTGPYILKEFEKGKYLLFQRKQDWWARDIRYNKNRFNVDYFKLTVIRDQNVALEYFKKGELDTFDASH
;
A
#
# COMPACT_ATOMS: atom_id res chain seq x y z
N MET A 1 11.00 7.61 19.53
CA MET A 1 10.32 8.61 20.39
C MET A 1 10.26 9.91 19.59
N PHE A 2 9.07 10.38 19.18
CA PHE A 2 8.96 11.54 18.29
C PHE A 2 9.04 12.85 19.08
N PHE A 3 10.00 13.72 18.74
CA PHE A 3 10.04 15.09 19.22
C PHE A 3 9.55 16.02 18.08
N THR A 4 8.67 16.97 18.40
CA THR A 4 8.15 17.96 17.44
C THR A 4 8.58 19.36 17.89
N ASN A 5 9.04 20.18 16.95
CA ASN A 5 9.49 21.54 17.23
C ASN A 5 8.34 22.51 16.93
N LYS A 6 7.89 23.27 17.95
CA LYS A 6 6.75 24.21 18.01
C LYS A 6 5.40 23.65 18.50
N GLY A 7 5.11 23.93 19.78
CA GLY A 7 3.83 24.51 20.23
C GLY A 7 2.52 23.70 20.12
N PHE A 8 2.54 22.44 19.67
CA PHE A 8 1.35 21.58 19.68
C PHE A 8 1.30 20.71 20.96
N LYS A 9 0.52 21.14 21.95
CA LYS A 9 0.12 20.26 23.07
C LYS A 9 -0.82 19.18 22.54
N LYS A 10 -0.39 17.91 22.65
CA LYS A 10 -1.13 16.63 22.61
C LYS A 10 -2.31 16.53 21.62
N LEU A 11 -2.14 15.72 20.56
CA LEU A 11 -3.05 14.64 20.13
C LEU A 11 -2.67 14.17 18.71
N ILE A 12 -1.86 13.11 18.61
CA ILE A 12 -1.89 12.15 17.48
C ILE A 12 -1.47 10.78 18.06
N PRO A 13 -2.29 9.72 17.95
CA PRO A 13 -1.84 8.38 18.25
C PRO A 13 -0.91 7.93 17.11
N THR A 14 0.22 7.38 17.53
CA THR A 14 1.19 6.62 16.76
C THR A 14 0.50 5.72 15.73
N ALA A 15 0.74 5.96 14.44
CA ALA A 15 0.55 4.96 13.40
C ALA A 15 1.90 4.79 12.71
N LEU A 16 2.79 4.07 13.39
CA LEU A 16 4.02 3.55 12.84
C LEU A 16 4.37 2.29 13.65
N LEU A 17 4.72 1.23 12.92
CA LEU A 17 5.02 -0.14 13.32
C LEU A 17 3.82 -1.08 13.61
N ILE A 18 3.45 -1.85 12.59
CA ILE A 18 3.43 -3.31 12.73
C ILE A 18 4.61 -3.83 11.92
N SER A 19 5.78 -3.84 12.56
CA SER A 19 6.79 -4.87 12.27
C SER A 19 6.27 -6.15 12.91
N ALA A 20 5.80 -7.10 12.10
CA ALA A 20 5.60 -8.45 12.60
C ALA A 20 6.97 -9.00 13.02
N LEU A 21 7.18 -9.18 14.33
CA LEU A 21 8.21 -10.07 14.85
C LEU A 21 7.87 -11.48 14.34
N LEU A 22 8.68 -11.98 13.41
CA LEU A 22 8.90 -13.42 13.27
C LEU A 22 10.40 -13.64 13.46
N ALA A 23 10.73 -14.21 14.62
CA ALA A 23 12.06 -14.68 14.91
C ALA A 23 12.45 -15.72 13.84
N GLY A 24 13.36 -15.35 12.95
CA GLY A 24 13.98 -16.28 12.02
C GLY A 24 14.90 -17.22 12.79
N SER A 25 14.49 -18.48 12.92
CA SER A 25 15.44 -19.57 13.02
C SER A 25 16.14 -19.68 11.66
N CYS A 26 17.46 -19.48 11.69
CA CYS A 26 18.34 -19.57 10.54
C CYS A 26 18.28 -20.99 9.96
N VAL A 27 17.66 -21.16 8.80
CA VAL A 27 17.82 -22.35 7.96
C VAL A 27 18.62 -21.92 6.74
N LYS A 28 19.83 -22.47 6.61
CA LYS A 28 20.65 -22.35 5.40
C LYS A 28 19.85 -22.90 4.23
N ILE A 29 19.60 -22.08 3.22
CA ILE A 29 19.10 -22.55 1.92
C ILE A 29 20.36 -22.76 1.07
N GLU A 30 20.65 -24.01 0.75
CA GLU A 30 21.65 -24.40 -0.24
C GLU A 30 21.21 -23.95 -1.64
N ASP A 31 22.17 -23.48 -2.43
CA ASP A 31 21.99 -22.98 -3.78
C ASP A 31 21.40 -24.07 -4.71
N ALA A 32 20.10 -23.97 -4.97
CA ALA A 32 19.47 -24.70 -6.07
C ALA A 32 19.57 -23.86 -7.35
N SER A 33 20.63 -24.09 -8.13
CA SER A 33 20.63 -23.74 -9.55
C SER A 33 19.48 -24.50 -10.23
N SER A 34 18.47 -23.78 -10.70
CA SER A 34 17.49 -24.34 -11.64
C SER A 34 17.46 -23.47 -12.88
N ASP A 35 17.63 -24.16 -14.01
CA ASP A 35 17.76 -23.60 -15.34
C ASP A 35 16.64 -22.62 -15.69
N ALA A 36 17.06 -21.50 -16.26
CA ALA A 36 16.19 -20.49 -16.85
C ALA A 36 15.68 -20.97 -18.21
N SER A 37 14.46 -21.51 -18.27
CA SER A 37 13.53 -21.29 -19.39
C SER A 37 12.15 -21.92 -19.13
N SER A 38 11.26 -21.18 -18.48
CA SER A 38 9.85 -21.19 -18.86
C SER A 38 9.24 -19.86 -18.43
N ASP A 39 8.96 -19.01 -19.42
CA ASP A 39 8.03 -17.89 -19.27
C ASP A 39 6.63 -18.49 -19.01
N GLU A 40 6.40 -19.02 -17.82
CA GLU A 40 5.06 -19.34 -17.35
C GLU A 40 4.32 -18.02 -17.17
N ASN A 41 3.68 -17.56 -18.25
CA ASN A 41 2.66 -16.54 -18.14
C ASN A 41 1.58 -17.08 -17.19
N ILE A 42 1.56 -16.57 -15.96
CA ILE A 42 0.51 -16.87 -15.00
C ILE A 42 -0.78 -16.27 -15.57
N SER A 43 -1.56 -17.09 -16.26
CA SER A 43 -2.85 -16.67 -16.79
C SER A 43 -3.91 -16.91 -15.74
N LEU A 44 -4.44 -15.85 -15.15
CA LEU A 44 -5.57 -15.92 -14.22
C LEU A 44 -6.90 -15.75 -14.96
N ASP A 45 -7.99 -16.17 -14.30
CA ASP A 45 -9.34 -16.06 -14.82
C ASP A 45 -9.90 -14.64 -14.64
N TYR A 46 -10.08 -13.93 -15.76
CA TYR A 46 -10.69 -12.60 -15.81
C TYR A 46 -12.18 -12.63 -16.20
N SER A 47 -12.79 -13.82 -16.33
CA SER A 47 -14.21 -13.95 -16.66
C SER A 47 -15.09 -13.45 -15.51
N THR A 48 -16.30 -13.02 -15.86
CA THR A 48 -17.29 -12.59 -14.86
C THR A 48 -18.13 -13.78 -14.44
N HIS A 49 -18.08 -14.10 -13.15
CA HIS A 49 -18.88 -15.16 -12.55
C HIS A 49 -20.19 -14.63 -11.99
N LYS A 50 -21.17 -15.52 -11.89
CA LYS A 50 -22.43 -15.22 -11.20
C LYS A 50 -22.23 -15.36 -9.69
N LEU A 51 -22.71 -14.38 -8.92
CA LEU A 51 -22.71 -14.48 -7.46
C LEU A 51 -23.93 -15.29 -7.00
N GLU A 52 -23.73 -16.58 -6.72
CA GLU A 52 -24.80 -17.50 -6.32
C GLU A 52 -24.99 -17.59 -4.79
N GLU A 53 -23.95 -17.29 -4.02
CA GLU A 53 -24.00 -17.35 -2.55
C GLU A 53 -24.84 -16.20 -1.97
N LYS A 54 -25.76 -16.54 -1.05
CA LYS A 54 -26.52 -15.53 -0.29
C LYS A 54 -25.63 -14.96 0.82
N LEU A 55 -25.06 -13.79 0.58
CA LEU A 55 -24.13 -13.12 1.48
C LEU A 55 -24.80 -12.13 2.43
N THR A 56 -24.32 -12.08 3.67
CA THR A 56 -24.63 -11.00 4.62
C THR A 56 -23.53 -9.95 4.52
N TRP A 57 -23.82 -8.85 3.83
CA TRP A 57 -22.89 -7.73 3.68
C TRP A 57 -22.78 -6.93 4.97
N ILE A 58 -21.54 -6.68 5.38
CA ILE A 58 -21.19 -5.86 6.53
C ILE A 58 -20.37 -4.64 6.09
N THR A 59 -20.48 -3.57 6.87
CA THR A 59 -19.71 -2.35 6.75
C THR A 59 -19.49 -1.78 8.14
N ASN A 60 -18.41 -1.02 8.33
CA ASN A 60 -18.10 -0.44 9.64
C ASN A 60 -17.97 1.07 9.56
N ASN A 61 -19.09 1.78 9.72
CA ASN A 61 -19.16 3.24 9.72
C ASN A 61 -19.34 3.85 11.13
N ASN A 62 -19.14 3.03 12.17
CA ASN A 62 -19.48 3.38 13.54
C ASN A 62 -18.26 3.57 14.45
N GLU A 63 -17.05 3.29 13.97
CA GLU A 63 -15.83 3.54 14.75
C GLU A 63 -15.60 5.03 14.95
N SER A 64 -14.83 5.34 16.00
CA SER A 64 -14.41 6.69 16.33
C SER A 64 -13.59 7.31 15.20
N LEU A 65 -13.73 8.61 14.98
CA LEU A 65 -12.84 9.31 14.06
C LEU A 65 -11.49 9.57 14.74
N ILE A 66 -10.40 9.18 14.08
CA ILE A 66 -9.04 9.46 14.54
C ILE A 66 -8.55 10.88 14.19
N ALA A 67 -9.27 11.58 13.33
CA ALA A 67 -8.88 12.88 12.80
C ALA A 67 -9.59 14.04 13.52
N SER A 68 -8.85 15.11 13.81
CA SER A 68 -9.41 16.33 14.39
C SER A 68 -10.17 17.15 13.35
N PRO A 69 -11.42 17.58 13.60
CA PRO A 69 -12.13 18.50 12.70
C PRO A 69 -11.50 19.89 12.63
N LYS A 70 -10.56 20.21 13.53
CA LYS A 70 -9.80 21.47 13.53
C LYS A 70 -8.51 21.37 12.71
N ALA A 71 -8.24 20.24 12.06
CA ALA A 71 -7.04 20.07 11.25
C ALA A 71 -7.05 21.05 10.08
N LYS A 72 -5.99 21.86 9.97
CA LYS A 72 -5.84 22.83 8.88
C LYS A 72 -5.20 22.14 7.68
N LYS A 73 -5.72 22.44 6.48
CA LYS A 73 -5.08 22.05 5.22
C LYS A 73 -4.01 23.06 4.84
N GLY A 74 -2.93 22.57 4.24
CA GLY A 74 -1.91 23.38 3.60
C GLY A 74 -0.51 23.21 4.15
N GLY A 75 0.43 23.88 3.48
CA GLY A 75 1.83 23.90 3.88
C GLY A 75 2.63 22.68 3.42
N THR A 76 3.89 22.63 3.85
CA THR A 76 4.83 21.58 3.50
C THR A 76 5.29 20.90 4.78
N PHE A 77 5.26 19.57 4.80
CA PHE A 77 5.93 18.78 5.82
C PHE A 77 7.34 18.44 5.35
N TYR A 78 8.35 18.80 6.12
CA TYR A 78 9.76 18.57 5.83
C TYR A 78 10.29 17.41 6.67
N HIS A 79 10.80 16.38 6.00
CA HIS A 79 11.43 15.24 6.62
C HIS A 79 12.71 14.86 5.88
N PHE A 80 13.53 14.01 6.48
CA PHE A 80 14.78 13.56 5.88
C PHE A 80 14.80 12.06 5.62
N ILE A 81 15.56 11.66 4.62
CA ILE A 81 15.91 10.27 4.32
C ILE A 81 17.42 10.15 4.24
N ARG A 82 17.97 8.99 4.63
CA ARG A 82 19.43 8.80 4.68
C ARG A 82 20.04 8.55 3.32
N SER A 83 19.27 8.04 2.37
CA SER A 83 19.73 7.82 0.99
C SER A 83 18.60 8.11 0.01
N PHE A 84 18.97 8.58 -1.17
CA PHE A 84 18.07 8.63 -2.30
C PHE A 84 17.79 7.20 -2.78
N PRO A 85 16.55 6.84 -3.14
CA PRO A 85 16.24 5.49 -3.57
C PRO A 85 16.89 5.16 -4.91
N LEU A 86 17.20 3.89 -5.13
CA LEU A 86 17.75 3.40 -6.40
C LEU A 86 16.65 3.08 -7.42
N THR A 87 15.39 3.07 -6.98
CA THR A 87 14.21 2.75 -7.77
C THR A 87 12.96 3.38 -7.15
N PHE A 88 11.94 3.64 -7.97
CA PHE A 88 10.58 3.98 -7.51
C PHE A 88 9.64 2.77 -7.43
N ARG A 89 10.11 1.59 -7.86
CA ARG A 89 9.36 0.34 -7.70
C ARG A 89 9.20 0.00 -6.22
N VAL A 90 8.06 -0.58 -5.86
CA VAL A 90 7.76 -1.06 -4.49
C VAL A 90 7.98 -2.57 -4.32
N VAL A 91 8.32 -3.27 -5.40
CA VAL A 91 8.68 -4.69 -5.43
C VAL A 91 9.90 -4.93 -6.32
N GLY A 92 10.63 -6.02 -6.04
CA GLY A 92 11.82 -6.43 -6.80
C GLY A 92 13.13 -5.84 -6.28
N PRO A 93 14.24 -5.99 -7.03
CA PRO A 93 15.56 -5.53 -6.63
C PRO A 93 15.58 -4.05 -6.25
N ASP A 94 16.30 -3.71 -5.18
CA ASP A 94 16.50 -2.37 -4.63
C ASP A 94 15.25 -1.62 -4.14
N SER A 95 14.07 -2.25 -4.22
CA SER A 95 12.79 -1.62 -3.83
C SER A 95 12.64 -1.48 -2.31
N ASN A 96 13.29 -2.34 -1.52
CA ASN A 96 13.27 -2.25 -0.06
C ASN A 96 14.25 -1.17 0.44
N ASN A 97 13.79 0.07 0.51
CA ASN A 97 14.59 1.24 0.88
C ASN A 97 13.78 2.25 1.71
N TYR A 98 14.45 3.28 2.25
CA TYR A 98 13.85 4.31 3.13
C TYR A 98 12.68 5.08 2.52
N THR A 99 12.48 5.05 1.20
CA THR A 99 11.39 5.76 0.55
C THR A 99 10.18 4.90 0.24
N ARG A 100 10.31 3.57 0.31
CA ARG A 100 9.29 2.60 -0.10
C ARG A 100 7.95 2.87 0.58
N ASP A 101 7.98 3.13 1.89
CA ASP A 101 6.77 3.34 2.70
C ASP A 101 5.98 4.59 2.29
N TYR A 102 6.62 5.58 1.66
CA TYR A 102 5.91 6.74 1.11
C TYR A 102 5.18 6.40 -0.18
N PHE A 103 5.65 5.42 -0.95
CA PHE A 103 4.93 4.92 -2.12
C PHE A 103 3.82 3.95 -1.72
N THR A 104 4.14 2.94 -0.90
CA THR A 104 3.15 1.94 -0.46
C THR A 104 2.09 2.53 0.46
N GLY A 105 2.42 3.53 1.28
CA GLY A 105 1.46 4.28 2.09
C GLY A 105 0.46 5.11 1.27
N ASN A 106 0.69 5.26 -0.04
CA ASN A 106 -0.26 5.82 -0.99
C ASN A 106 -0.96 4.75 -1.84
N GLN A 107 -0.80 3.46 -1.55
CA GLN A 107 -1.61 2.39 -2.12
C GLN A 107 -2.62 1.94 -1.07
N MET A 108 -3.89 2.31 -1.25
CA MET A 108 -4.98 1.89 -0.37
C MET A 108 -5.26 0.40 -0.56
N SER A 109 -5.73 -0.27 0.49
CA SER A 109 -6.22 -1.65 0.47
C SER A 109 -7.76 -1.68 0.39
N LEU A 110 -8.34 -2.88 0.24
CA LEU A 110 -9.80 -3.07 0.28
C LEU A 110 -10.40 -2.51 1.58
N LEU A 111 -9.77 -2.79 2.71
CA LEU A 111 -10.17 -2.38 4.06
C LEU A 111 -8.99 -1.76 4.82
N GLU A 112 -9.26 -0.72 5.59
CA GLU A 112 -8.25 -0.12 6.47
C GLU A 112 -8.40 -0.65 7.90
N MET A 113 -7.31 -0.72 8.65
CA MET A 113 -7.37 -1.08 10.07
C MET A 113 -7.63 0.17 10.92
N HIS A 114 -8.61 0.14 11.82
CA HIS A 114 -8.79 1.22 12.77
C HIS A 114 -7.67 1.19 13.82
N GLY A 115 -6.88 2.26 13.92
CA GLY A 115 -5.65 2.28 14.72
C GLY A 115 -5.81 2.08 16.24
N ASN A 116 -7.03 2.16 16.79
CA ASN A 116 -7.26 1.91 18.23
C ASN A 116 -8.07 0.64 18.51
N THR A 117 -8.92 0.20 17.59
CA THR A 117 -9.84 -0.93 17.82
C THR A 117 -9.50 -2.13 16.95
N GLU A 118 -8.53 -1.98 16.05
CA GLU A 118 -8.02 -2.99 15.11
C GLU A 118 -9.07 -3.60 14.19
N LYS A 119 -10.29 -3.05 14.20
CA LYS A 119 -11.39 -3.50 13.36
C LYS A 119 -11.22 -2.98 11.93
N PRO A 120 -11.69 -3.75 10.93
CA PRO A 120 -11.71 -3.30 9.55
C PRO A 120 -12.67 -2.12 9.36
N LEU A 121 -12.23 -1.17 8.53
CA LEU A 121 -12.94 0.01 8.08
C LEU A 121 -13.09 -0.02 6.56
N PRO A 122 -14.19 0.52 6.01
CA PRO A 122 -14.32 0.75 4.57
C PRO A 122 -13.17 1.59 4.01
N SER A 123 -12.66 1.16 2.85
CA SER A 123 -11.61 1.85 2.09
C SER A 123 -11.90 1.72 0.58
N LEU A 124 -11.08 1.00 -0.19
CA LEU A 124 -11.41 0.66 -1.58
C LEU A 124 -12.63 -0.24 -1.67
N ALA A 125 -12.99 -0.97 -0.61
CA ALA A 125 -14.27 -1.66 -0.48
C ALA A 125 -15.19 -0.92 0.50
N THR A 126 -16.45 -0.76 0.11
CA THR A 126 -17.50 -0.16 0.96
C THR A 126 -18.11 -1.17 1.92
N HIS A 127 -18.17 -2.42 1.49
CA HIS A 127 -18.75 -3.55 2.21
C HIS A 127 -17.93 -4.80 1.96
N TRP A 128 -17.99 -5.72 2.91
CA TRP A 128 -17.42 -7.06 2.78
C TRP A 128 -18.40 -8.11 3.31
N ALA A 129 -18.14 -9.38 3.02
CA ALA A 129 -18.86 -10.52 3.58
C ALA A 129 -17.93 -11.72 3.70
N TYR A 130 -18.25 -12.65 4.58
CA TYR A 130 -17.50 -13.90 4.74
C TYR A 130 -18.29 -15.05 4.12
N SER A 131 -17.60 -15.96 3.43
CA SER A 131 -18.16 -17.25 3.04
C SER A 131 -18.45 -18.10 4.27
N LYS A 132 -19.36 -19.07 4.13
CA LYS A 132 -19.67 -20.02 5.21
C LYS A 132 -18.50 -20.91 5.61
N ASP A 133 -17.58 -21.21 4.69
CA ASP A 133 -16.40 -22.04 4.94
C ASP A 133 -15.30 -21.30 5.73
N GLY A 134 -15.41 -19.98 5.89
CA GLY A 134 -14.45 -19.13 6.60
C GLY A 134 -13.08 -19.03 5.92
N ARG A 135 -12.99 -19.28 4.60
CA ARG A 135 -11.77 -19.14 3.79
C ARG A 135 -11.84 -18.04 2.75
N THR A 136 -13.03 -17.54 2.46
CA THR A 136 -13.25 -16.55 1.40
C THR A 136 -13.90 -15.30 1.96
N MET A 137 -13.41 -14.15 1.52
CA MET A 137 -14.11 -12.89 1.72
C MET A 137 -14.56 -12.31 0.39
N TYR A 138 -15.74 -11.72 0.41
CA TYR A 138 -16.30 -10.97 -0.70
C TYR A 138 -16.20 -9.48 -0.41
N PHE A 139 -15.99 -8.67 -1.43
CA PHE A 139 -15.82 -7.23 -1.31
C PHE A 139 -16.64 -6.51 -2.37
N LYS A 140 -17.33 -5.44 -1.97
CA LYS A 140 -17.92 -4.45 -2.89
C LYS A 140 -16.96 -3.29 -3.03
N ILE A 141 -16.27 -3.22 -4.17
CA ILE A 141 -15.38 -2.13 -4.53
C ILE A 141 -16.19 -0.82 -4.57
N ASN A 142 -15.60 0.25 -4.06
CA ASN A 142 -16.18 1.56 -4.08
C ASN A 142 -16.28 2.06 -5.54
N PRO A 143 -17.47 2.40 -6.07
CA PRO A 143 -17.62 2.88 -7.45
C PRO A 143 -16.87 4.17 -7.73
N ASP A 144 -16.53 4.95 -6.70
CA ASP A 144 -15.75 6.18 -6.81
C ASP A 144 -14.24 5.94 -6.77
N ALA A 145 -13.77 4.71 -6.52
CA ALA A 145 -12.35 4.40 -6.44
C ALA A 145 -11.62 4.75 -7.76
N ARG A 146 -10.59 5.60 -7.67
CA ARG A 146 -9.78 6.03 -8.81
C ARG A 146 -8.29 5.92 -8.53
N TRP A 147 -7.56 5.53 -9.56
CA TRP A 147 -6.12 5.73 -9.66
C TRP A 147 -5.79 7.22 -9.79
N SER A 148 -4.55 7.59 -9.50
CA SER A 148 -4.07 8.98 -9.61
C SER A 148 -4.06 9.53 -11.04
N ASP A 149 -4.16 8.65 -12.04
CA ASP A 149 -4.31 9.02 -13.46
C ASP A 149 -5.78 9.09 -13.92
N GLY A 150 -6.72 9.00 -12.99
CA GLY A 150 -8.16 9.14 -13.22
C GLY A 150 -8.88 7.86 -13.67
N LYS A 151 -8.17 6.75 -13.89
CA LYS A 151 -8.81 5.48 -14.25
C LYS A 151 -9.58 4.87 -13.07
N PRO A 152 -10.71 4.19 -13.31
CA PRO A 152 -11.42 3.45 -12.27
C PRO A 152 -10.58 2.29 -11.75
N VAL A 153 -10.66 2.05 -10.44
CA VAL A 153 -10.18 0.79 -9.85
C VAL A 153 -11.27 -0.26 -10.05
N THR A 154 -10.90 -1.43 -10.57
CA THR A 154 -11.85 -2.49 -10.93
C THR A 154 -11.44 -3.85 -10.38
N ALA A 155 -12.33 -4.83 -10.46
CA ALA A 155 -12.05 -6.23 -10.17
C ALA A 155 -10.80 -6.77 -10.89
N ASP A 156 -10.56 -6.32 -12.13
CA ASP A 156 -9.41 -6.72 -12.93
C ASP A 156 -8.07 -6.32 -12.29
N ASP A 157 -8.01 -5.18 -11.59
CA ASP A 157 -6.78 -4.73 -10.92
C ASP A 157 -6.40 -5.64 -9.74
N PHE A 158 -7.39 -6.25 -9.08
CA PHE A 158 -7.16 -7.19 -7.97
C PHE A 158 -6.80 -8.60 -8.45
N ILE A 159 -7.39 -9.05 -9.55
CA ILE A 159 -6.92 -10.28 -10.21
C ILE A 159 -5.48 -10.08 -10.66
N TYR A 160 -5.19 -8.94 -11.28
CA TYR A 160 -3.85 -8.60 -11.74
C TYR A 160 -2.84 -8.50 -10.59
N THR A 161 -3.23 -8.07 -9.39
CA THR A 161 -2.35 -8.14 -8.20
C THR A 161 -1.81 -9.55 -7.99
N LEU A 162 -2.65 -10.58 -8.10
CA LEU A 162 -2.24 -11.96 -7.89
C LEU A 162 -1.31 -12.46 -9.03
N GLU A 163 -1.61 -12.07 -10.28
CA GLU A 163 -0.77 -12.35 -11.45
C GLU A 163 0.62 -11.70 -11.30
N PHE A 164 0.63 -10.41 -10.95
CA PHE A 164 1.83 -9.60 -10.76
C PHE A 164 2.69 -10.14 -9.62
N MET A 165 2.11 -10.34 -8.44
CA MET A 165 2.85 -10.75 -7.23
C MET A 165 3.38 -12.18 -7.31
N ARG A 166 2.83 -13.03 -8.18
CA ARG A 166 3.35 -14.38 -8.44
C ARG A 166 4.33 -14.45 -9.61
N SER A 167 4.45 -13.40 -10.41
CA SER A 167 5.31 -13.40 -11.59
C SER A 167 6.80 -13.41 -11.21
N LYS A 168 7.60 -14.29 -11.82
CA LYS A 168 9.06 -14.29 -11.65
C LYS A 168 9.72 -13.01 -12.21
N HIS A 169 9.05 -12.32 -13.14
CA HIS A 169 9.57 -11.10 -13.77
C HIS A 169 9.73 -9.94 -12.79
N ILE A 170 8.95 -9.89 -11.71
CA ILE A 170 9.13 -8.85 -10.68
C ILE A 170 10.40 -9.07 -9.84
N GLN A 171 11.04 -10.25 -9.97
CA GLN A 171 12.25 -10.65 -9.25
C GLN A 171 12.12 -10.46 -7.74
N ALA A 172 11.03 -11.00 -7.18
CA ALA A 172 10.74 -10.90 -5.76
C ALA A 172 10.24 -12.25 -5.19
N PRO A 173 11.13 -13.25 -5.03
CA PRO A 173 10.75 -14.62 -4.68
C PRO A 173 9.89 -14.71 -3.42
N TRP A 174 10.19 -13.91 -2.40
CA TRP A 174 9.37 -13.87 -1.18
C TRP A 174 7.90 -13.50 -1.46
N TYR A 175 7.65 -12.52 -2.32
CA TYR A 175 6.27 -12.16 -2.71
C TYR A 175 5.64 -13.26 -3.55
N ASN A 176 6.40 -13.86 -4.47
CA ASN A 176 5.92 -14.96 -5.30
C ASN A 176 5.45 -16.13 -4.44
N ASP A 177 6.28 -16.54 -3.47
CA ASP A 177 5.97 -17.63 -2.54
C ASP A 177 4.80 -17.27 -1.63
N HIS A 178 4.82 -16.08 -1.01
CA HIS A 178 3.78 -15.64 -0.09
C HIS A 178 2.39 -15.61 -0.75
N PHE A 179 2.27 -14.97 -1.93
CA PHE A 179 0.99 -14.88 -2.65
C PHE A 179 0.55 -16.22 -3.24
N THR A 180 1.47 -17.16 -3.48
CA THR A 180 1.13 -18.53 -3.90
C THR A 180 0.62 -19.36 -2.72
N GLN A 181 1.24 -19.20 -1.55
CA GLN A 181 0.94 -20.00 -0.37
C GLN A 181 -0.25 -19.49 0.44
N GLU A 182 -0.56 -18.19 0.42
CA GLU A 182 -1.59 -17.62 1.31
C GLU A 182 -2.88 -17.27 0.57
N ILE A 183 -2.80 -16.81 -0.68
CA ILE A 183 -3.97 -16.50 -1.51
C ILE A 183 -4.19 -17.65 -2.48
N GLU A 184 -5.40 -18.19 -2.57
CA GLU A 184 -5.76 -19.23 -3.53
C GLU A 184 -6.15 -18.59 -4.86
N LYS A 185 -7.15 -17.72 -4.83
CA LYS A 185 -7.75 -17.10 -6.01
C LYS A 185 -8.40 -15.76 -5.69
N VAL A 186 -8.57 -14.95 -6.74
CA VAL A 186 -9.46 -13.79 -6.78
C VAL A 186 -10.52 -14.07 -7.84
N THR A 187 -11.80 -14.02 -7.49
CA THR A 187 -12.91 -14.24 -8.42
C THR A 187 -13.68 -12.95 -8.66
N LYS A 188 -13.94 -12.63 -9.93
CA LYS A 188 -14.72 -11.47 -10.36
C LYS A 188 -16.20 -11.81 -10.51
N TYR A 189 -17.08 -10.96 -9.97
CA TYR A 189 -18.55 -11.06 -10.10
C TYR A 189 -19.15 -9.81 -10.76
N GLY A 190 -18.39 -9.22 -11.68
CA GLY A 190 -18.61 -7.89 -12.27
C GLY A 190 -17.50 -6.93 -11.84
N ASP A 191 -17.51 -5.71 -12.36
CA ASP A 191 -16.36 -4.81 -12.19
C ASP A 191 -16.15 -4.30 -10.76
N LEU A 192 -17.18 -4.38 -9.92
CA LEU A 192 -17.16 -3.83 -8.55
C LEU A 192 -17.39 -4.87 -7.46
N ILE A 193 -17.44 -6.16 -7.80
CA ILE A 193 -17.59 -7.23 -6.80
C ILE A 193 -16.55 -8.30 -7.06
N ILE A 194 -15.74 -8.57 -6.03
CA ILE A 194 -14.75 -9.64 -6.05
C ILE A 194 -14.91 -10.54 -4.83
N SER A 195 -14.37 -11.75 -4.92
CA SER A 195 -13.97 -12.52 -3.74
C SER A 195 -12.48 -12.79 -3.76
N VAL A 196 -11.91 -12.95 -2.57
CA VAL A 196 -10.52 -13.37 -2.36
C VAL A 196 -10.56 -14.57 -1.40
N SER A 197 -10.03 -15.70 -1.86
CA SER A 197 -9.97 -16.94 -1.09
C SER A 197 -8.54 -17.17 -0.60
N ALA A 198 -8.39 -17.58 0.65
CA ALA A 198 -7.13 -18.08 1.19
C ALA A 198 -6.96 -19.58 0.90
N THR A 199 -5.71 -20.04 0.80
CA THR A 199 -5.36 -21.47 0.53
C THR A 199 -5.70 -22.43 1.67
N LYS A 200 -5.91 -21.89 2.87
CA LYS A 200 -6.27 -22.60 4.10
C LYS A 200 -7.21 -21.73 4.94
N LYS A 201 -7.84 -22.32 5.95
CA LYS A 201 -8.61 -21.55 6.94
C LYS A 201 -7.64 -20.85 7.88
N ILE A 202 -7.78 -19.54 8.05
CA ILE A 202 -6.84 -18.69 8.81
C ILE A 202 -7.63 -17.87 9.84
N PRO A 203 -7.16 -17.76 11.10
CA PRO A 203 -7.64 -16.75 12.04
C PRO A 203 -7.50 -15.34 11.44
N ASP A 204 -8.46 -14.46 11.69
CA ASP A 204 -8.43 -13.09 11.16
C ASP A 204 -8.23 -13.03 9.63
N LEU A 205 -8.95 -13.90 8.90
CA LEU A 205 -8.91 -14.04 7.44
C LEU A 205 -8.81 -12.70 6.69
N TRP A 206 -9.50 -11.67 7.19
CA TRP A 206 -9.50 -10.34 6.59
C TRP A 206 -8.12 -9.73 6.49
N VAL A 207 -7.20 -9.96 7.42
CA VAL A 207 -5.83 -9.44 7.34
C VAL A 207 -5.09 -10.05 6.16
N THR A 208 -5.26 -11.35 5.93
CA THR A 208 -4.60 -12.08 4.84
C THR A 208 -5.18 -11.71 3.47
N VAL A 209 -6.51 -11.65 3.34
CA VAL A 209 -7.18 -11.48 2.03
C VAL A 209 -7.48 -10.02 1.67
N ASN A 210 -7.06 -9.07 2.51
CA ASN A 210 -7.19 -7.63 2.28
C ASN A 210 -6.11 -7.11 1.32
N LEU A 211 -6.32 -7.36 0.04
CA LEU A 211 -5.38 -6.98 -1.01
C LEU A 211 -5.39 -5.47 -1.30
N ASN A 212 -4.24 -4.97 -1.76
CA ASN A 212 -4.11 -3.69 -2.45
C ASN A 212 -4.14 -3.98 -3.95
N PRO A 213 -4.88 -3.21 -4.76
CA PRO A 213 -4.90 -3.42 -6.21
C PRO A 213 -3.54 -3.05 -6.83
N THR A 214 -3.22 -3.68 -7.96
CA THR A 214 -2.07 -3.33 -8.80
C THR A 214 -2.60 -2.75 -10.11
N PRO A 215 -2.12 -1.59 -10.58
CA PRO A 215 -2.67 -0.92 -11.76
C PRO A 215 -2.36 -1.72 -13.03
N LYS A 216 -3.28 -2.59 -13.45
CA LYS A 216 -3.12 -3.47 -14.61
C LYS A 216 -2.80 -2.68 -15.88
N HIS A 217 -3.42 -1.52 -16.03
CA HIS A 217 -3.23 -0.64 -17.18
C HIS A 217 -1.85 0.03 -17.23
N PHE A 218 -1.12 0.08 -16.12
CA PHE A 218 0.21 0.67 -16.05
C PHE A 218 1.29 -0.36 -16.35
N TYR A 219 1.17 -1.56 -15.79
CA TYR A 219 2.16 -2.63 -15.95
C TYR A 219 1.92 -3.49 -17.20
N GLY A 220 0.66 -3.69 -17.60
CA GLY A 220 0.30 -4.51 -18.74
C GLY A 220 0.82 -5.95 -18.62
N LYS A 221 1.32 -6.51 -19.71
CA LYS A 221 1.96 -7.83 -19.71
C LYS A 221 3.40 -7.70 -19.20
N LEU A 222 3.71 -8.36 -18.09
CA LEU A 222 5.07 -8.41 -17.55
C LEU A 222 6.00 -9.22 -18.47
N ASN A 223 7.28 -8.86 -18.43
CA ASN A 223 8.36 -9.52 -19.15
C ASN A 223 9.68 -9.34 -18.39
N SER A 224 10.76 -9.92 -18.90
CA SER A 224 12.10 -9.86 -18.29
C SER A 224 12.67 -8.43 -18.15
N ASP A 225 12.16 -7.45 -18.91
CA ASP A 225 12.58 -6.04 -18.82
C ASP A 225 11.91 -5.26 -17.69
N PHE A 226 11.01 -5.86 -16.89
CA PHE A 226 10.27 -5.20 -15.80
C PHE A 226 11.15 -4.27 -14.95
N VAL A 227 12.29 -4.80 -14.46
CA VAL A 227 13.22 -4.06 -13.60
C VAL A 227 13.70 -2.78 -14.28
N LYS A 228 14.11 -2.89 -15.55
CA LYS A 228 14.64 -1.78 -16.34
C LYS A 228 13.54 -0.78 -16.70
N GLU A 229 12.40 -1.27 -17.16
CA GLU A 229 11.31 -0.46 -17.67
C GLU A 229 10.65 0.38 -16.57
N TYR A 230 10.40 -0.21 -15.40
CA TYR A 230 9.64 0.43 -14.34
C TYR A 230 10.52 1.11 -13.27
N ASN A 231 11.85 1.06 -13.40
CA ASN A 231 12.75 1.50 -12.32
C ASN A 231 12.52 2.95 -11.86
N TRP A 232 12.14 3.83 -12.77
CA TRP A 232 11.94 5.26 -12.51
C TRP A 232 10.57 5.75 -12.96
N LYS A 233 9.67 4.85 -13.35
CA LYS A 233 8.29 5.22 -13.67
C LYS A 233 7.53 5.42 -12.36
N ILE A 234 6.72 6.47 -12.33
CA ILE A 234 5.85 6.75 -11.18
C ILE A 234 4.58 5.93 -11.36
N GLU A 235 4.40 4.92 -10.51
CA GLU A 235 3.21 4.08 -10.51
C GLU A 235 1.97 4.89 -10.09
N PRO A 236 0.85 4.80 -10.83
CA PRO A 236 -0.42 5.35 -10.39
C PRO A 236 -0.85 4.77 -9.05
N ASN A 237 -1.40 5.60 -8.17
CA ASN A 237 -1.77 5.18 -6.83
C ASN A 237 -3.18 5.62 -6.43
N THR A 238 -3.79 4.92 -5.47
CA THR A 238 -5.15 5.18 -5.01
C THR A 238 -5.21 6.14 -3.81
N GLY A 239 -4.08 6.42 -3.15
CA GLY A 239 -3.98 7.19 -1.91
C GLY A 239 -3.97 8.72 -2.12
N PRO A 240 -3.66 9.51 -1.08
CA PRO A 240 -3.85 10.97 -1.10
C PRO A 240 -2.70 11.78 -1.72
N TYR A 241 -1.50 11.22 -1.86
CA TYR A 241 -0.33 11.92 -2.40
C TYR A 241 0.27 11.20 -3.61
N ILE A 242 0.94 11.95 -4.48
CA ILE A 242 1.69 11.44 -5.62
C ILE A 242 3.08 12.10 -5.64
N LEU A 243 4.10 11.39 -6.12
CA LEU A 243 5.41 12.00 -6.35
C LEU A 243 5.27 13.06 -7.44
N LYS A 244 5.51 14.33 -7.08
CA LYS A 244 5.39 15.48 -7.99
C LYS A 244 6.70 15.76 -8.70
N GLU A 245 7.77 15.85 -7.93
CA GLU A 245 9.10 16.20 -8.42
C GLU A 245 10.17 15.56 -7.52
N PHE A 246 11.37 15.41 -8.06
CA PHE A 246 12.52 14.93 -7.31
C PHE A 246 13.80 15.45 -7.95
N GLU A 247 14.85 15.55 -7.15
CA GLU A 247 16.21 15.74 -7.63
C GLU A 247 17.08 14.61 -7.07
N LYS A 248 17.67 13.83 -7.97
CA LYS A 248 18.45 12.64 -7.61
C LYS A 248 19.56 13.02 -6.63
N GLY A 249 19.62 12.28 -5.53
CA GLY A 249 20.59 12.53 -4.46
C GLY A 249 20.26 13.70 -3.54
N LYS A 250 19.22 14.50 -3.82
CA LYS A 250 18.87 15.68 -3.01
C LYS A 250 17.51 15.59 -2.35
N TYR A 251 16.42 15.36 -3.09
CA TYR A 251 15.09 15.31 -2.48
C TYR A 251 14.03 14.59 -3.31
N LEU A 252 12.93 14.21 -2.67
CA LEU A 252 11.66 13.86 -3.28
C LEU A 252 10.57 14.79 -2.73
N LEU A 253 9.66 15.25 -3.57
CA LEU A 253 8.51 16.06 -3.17
C LEU A 253 7.22 15.35 -3.58
N PHE A 254 6.47 14.91 -2.59
CA PHE A 254 5.12 14.41 -2.80
C PHE A 254 4.12 15.56 -2.69
N GLN A 255 3.08 15.53 -3.52
CA GLN A 255 1.99 16.51 -3.51
C GLN A 255 0.66 15.85 -3.22
N ARG A 256 -0.16 16.49 -2.38
CA ARG A 256 -1.52 16.09 -2.11
C ARG A 256 -2.38 16.26 -3.36
N LYS A 257 -3.09 15.21 -3.77
CA LYS A 257 -4.07 15.24 -4.85
C LYS A 257 -5.31 15.99 -4.38
N GLN A 258 -5.60 17.15 -4.98
CA GLN A 258 -6.75 17.97 -4.56
C GLN A 258 -8.08 17.31 -4.91
N ASP A 259 -8.10 16.57 -6.01
CA ASP A 259 -9.22 15.84 -6.56
C ASP A 259 -9.29 14.37 -6.11
N TRP A 260 -8.53 13.99 -5.07
CA TRP A 260 -8.50 12.62 -4.57
C TRP A 260 -9.90 12.06 -4.30
N TRP A 261 -10.20 10.91 -4.90
CA TRP A 261 -11.52 10.29 -4.88
C TRP A 261 -12.03 10.01 -3.45
N ALA A 262 -11.12 9.67 -2.54
CA ALA A 262 -11.44 9.23 -1.19
C ALA A 262 -11.41 10.37 -0.14
N ARG A 263 -11.25 11.63 -0.56
CA ARG A 263 -11.06 12.78 0.34
C ARG A 263 -12.20 12.98 1.34
N ASP A 264 -13.43 12.72 0.91
CA ASP A 264 -14.65 12.95 1.68
C ASP A 264 -15.23 11.68 2.31
N ILE A 265 -14.54 10.54 2.16
CA ILE A 265 -14.90 9.31 2.90
C ILE A 265 -14.72 9.58 4.39
N ARG A 266 -15.69 9.12 5.20
CA ARG A 266 -15.78 9.38 6.66
C ARG A 266 -14.44 9.32 7.38
N TYR A 267 -13.68 8.24 7.19
CA TYR A 267 -12.41 7.99 7.89
C TYR A 267 -11.19 8.70 7.29
N ASN A 268 -11.36 9.39 6.16
CA ASN A 268 -10.34 10.20 5.50
C ASN A 268 -10.56 11.71 5.68
N LYS A 269 -11.77 12.13 6.06
CA LYS A 269 -12.06 13.52 6.40
C LYS A 269 -11.08 14.03 7.44
N ASN A 270 -10.54 15.24 7.20
CA ASN A 270 -9.57 15.91 8.06
C ASN A 270 -8.21 15.18 8.25
N ARG A 271 -7.91 14.17 7.42
CA ARG A 271 -6.57 13.54 7.32
C ARG A 271 -5.86 14.00 6.07
N PHE A 272 -4.54 13.76 6.00
CA PHE A 272 -3.72 14.11 4.85
C PHE A 272 -3.78 15.61 4.59
N ASN A 273 -3.17 16.36 5.50
CA ASN A 273 -3.46 17.77 5.69
C ASN A 273 -2.49 18.70 4.95
N VAL A 274 -1.22 18.32 4.85
CA VAL A 274 -0.22 19.13 4.16
C VAL A 274 -0.44 19.09 2.65
N ASP A 275 -0.06 20.15 1.95
CA ASP A 275 -0.10 20.17 0.48
C ASP A 275 1.10 19.43 -0.09
N TYR A 276 2.24 19.49 0.61
CA TYR A 276 3.47 18.88 0.19
C TYR A 276 4.14 18.09 1.31
N PHE A 277 4.80 17.01 0.94
CA PHE A 277 5.66 16.24 1.82
C PHE A 277 7.04 16.13 1.16
N LYS A 278 8.02 16.84 1.72
CA LYS A 278 9.37 16.93 1.18
C LYS A 278 10.33 16.04 1.96
N LEU A 279 10.91 15.07 1.26
CA LEU A 279 11.96 14.20 1.75
C LEU A 279 13.32 14.72 1.29
N THR A 280 14.12 15.25 2.19
CA THR A 280 15.47 15.72 1.89
C THR A 280 16.50 14.65 2.19
N VAL A 281 17.46 14.43 1.31
CA VAL A 281 18.53 13.46 1.51
C VAL A 281 19.57 14.05 2.46
N ILE A 282 19.61 13.52 3.68
CA ILE A 282 20.60 13.89 4.71
C ILE A 282 21.16 12.58 5.26
N ARG A 283 22.38 12.24 4.82
CA ARG A 283 23.03 10.96 5.14
C ARG A 283 23.37 10.83 6.62
N ASP A 284 23.85 11.93 7.20
CA ASP A 284 24.35 12.01 8.56
C ASP A 284 23.22 12.45 9.52
N GLN A 285 22.96 11.64 10.55
CA GLN A 285 21.89 11.90 11.51
C GLN A 285 22.18 13.11 12.41
N ASN A 286 23.45 13.40 12.73
CA ASN A 286 23.80 14.58 13.51
C ASN A 286 23.53 15.85 12.70
N VAL A 287 23.83 15.83 11.41
CA VAL A 287 23.43 16.92 10.50
C VAL A 287 21.92 17.07 10.46
N ALA A 288 21.16 15.97 10.30
CA ALA A 288 19.70 16.02 10.32
C ALA A 288 19.15 16.58 11.65
N LEU A 289 19.77 16.25 12.78
CA LEU A 289 19.41 16.81 14.08
C LEU A 289 19.60 18.33 14.13
N GLU A 290 20.68 18.85 13.55
CA GLU A 290 20.91 20.30 13.48
C GLU A 290 19.86 21.00 12.58
N TYR A 291 19.45 20.39 11.48
CA TYR A 291 18.35 20.92 10.65
C TYR A 291 17.02 20.92 11.42
N PHE A 292 16.73 19.86 12.17
CA PHE A 292 15.54 19.78 13.02
C PHE A 292 15.55 20.86 14.13
N LYS A 293 16.68 21.07 14.80
CA LYS A 293 16.84 22.13 15.82
C LYS A 293 16.56 23.51 15.24
N LYS A 294 16.97 23.76 14.00
CA LYS A 294 16.71 25.02 13.26
C LYS A 294 15.27 25.14 12.74
N GLY A 295 14.48 24.07 12.79
CA GLY A 295 13.11 24.03 12.26
C GLY A 295 13.04 23.89 10.74
N GLU A 296 14.11 23.41 10.11
CA GLU A 296 14.16 23.08 8.68
C GLU A 296 13.64 21.65 8.40
N LEU A 297 13.50 20.83 9.45
CA LEU A 297 12.77 19.56 9.44
C LEU A 297 11.68 19.62 10.52
N ASP A 298 10.52 19.04 10.22
CA ASP A 298 9.37 19.01 11.14
C ASP A 298 9.44 17.83 12.11
N THR A 299 10.15 16.76 11.75
CA THR A 299 10.33 15.58 12.59
C THR A 299 11.75 15.04 12.50
N PHE A 300 12.16 14.41 13.60
CA PHE A 300 13.41 13.68 13.73
C PHE A 300 13.13 12.38 14.49
N ASP A 301 13.51 11.25 13.92
CA ASP A 301 13.43 9.96 14.63
C ASP A 301 14.74 9.69 15.37
N ALA A 302 14.63 9.45 16.66
CA ALA A 302 15.74 9.21 17.58
C ALA A 302 15.99 7.71 17.81
N SER A 303 15.39 6.81 17.04
CA SER A 303 15.57 5.37 17.20
C SER A 303 16.98 4.92 16.78
N HIS A 304 17.72 4.38 17.74
CA HIS A 304 18.90 3.54 17.56
C HIS A 304 18.50 2.11 17.24
#